data_AF-A0A9C9NKN5-F1
#
_entry.id   AF-A0A9C9NKN5-F1
#
_cell.length_a   1.000
_cell.length_b   1.000
_cell.length_c   1.000
_cell.angle_alpha   90.00
_cell.angle_beta   90.00
_cell.angle_gamma   90.00
#
_symmetry.space_group_name_H-M   'P 1'
#
loop_
_entity.id
_entity.type
_entity.pdbx_description
1 polymer ?
#
loop_
_entity_poly.entity_id
_entity_poly.type
_entity_poly.pdbx_seq_one_letter_code
_entity_poly.pdbx_strand_id
1 'polypeptide(L)'
;MKINYYIINLDRSPERLAAIGADAAATGGHRLGTSLFGPTGSSAAYLVNRQGAKVLRQRLVPMQLPYDVALERGWALGVRVRHVEPDLVAGNPLTQQSLIGGRQKYSAMKLAPWRRLTTLLFRMAEVVRRARFGLSPRAPR
;
A
#
# COMPACT_ATOMS: atom_id res chain seq x y z
N MET A 1 -1.98 1.28 21.06
CA MET A 1 -3.08 1.89 20.28
C MET A 1 -3.87 0.79 19.58
N LYS A 2 -5.17 0.60 19.88
CA LYS A 2 -6.04 -0.35 19.15
C LYS A 2 -6.49 0.30 17.83
N ILE A 3 -6.06 -0.24 16.69
CA ILE A 3 -6.48 0.23 15.37
C ILE A 3 -7.66 -0.63 14.89
N ASN A 4 -8.84 -0.01 14.73
CA ASN A 4 -10.10 -0.70 14.42
C ASN A 4 -10.63 -0.46 12.99
N TYR A 5 -9.90 0.29 12.17
CA TYR A 5 -10.35 0.71 10.84
C TYR A 5 -9.51 0.04 9.76
N TYR A 6 -10.16 -0.36 8.67
CA TYR A 6 -9.55 -1.16 7.63
C TYR A 6 -9.61 -0.45 6.27
N ILE A 7 -8.50 -0.54 5.56
CA ILE A 7 -8.35 -0.22 4.14
C ILE A 7 -7.90 -1.52 3.48
N ILE A 8 -8.61 -1.97 2.46
CA ILE A 8 -8.23 -3.13 1.67
C ILE A 8 -7.77 -2.65 0.30
N ASN A 9 -6.49 -2.85 -0.01
CA ASN A 9 -5.88 -2.60 -1.29
C ASN A 9 -6.10 -3.81 -2.21
N LEU A 10 -6.55 -3.55 -3.43
CA LEU A 10 -6.54 -4.53 -4.51
C LEU A 10 -5.22 -4.36 -5.27
N ASP A 11 -4.28 -5.31 -5.15
CA ASP A 11 -2.93 -5.20 -5.72
C ASP A 11 -2.76 -6.15 -6.90
N ARG A 12 -2.44 -5.59 -8.05
CA ARG A 12 -2.28 -6.34 -9.30
C ARG A 12 -0.89 -6.93 -9.50
N SER A 13 0.02 -6.74 -8.54
CA SER A 13 1.42 -7.17 -8.68
C SER A 13 1.62 -8.63 -8.22
N PRO A 14 1.96 -9.55 -9.14
CA PRO A 14 2.11 -10.96 -8.82
C PRO A 14 3.27 -11.22 -7.84
N GLU A 15 4.36 -10.45 -7.93
CA GLU A 15 5.50 -10.57 -7.01
C GLU A 15 5.15 -10.19 -5.56
N ARG A 16 4.15 -9.32 -5.37
CA ARG A 16 3.71 -8.83 -4.06
C ARG A 16 2.61 -9.70 -3.46
N LEU A 17 1.73 -10.25 -4.29
CA LEU A 17 0.73 -11.25 -3.88
C LEU A 17 1.40 -12.48 -3.26
N ALA A 18 2.53 -12.93 -3.83
CA ALA A 18 3.32 -14.02 -3.25
C ALA A 18 3.76 -13.77 -1.78
N ALA A 19 4.10 -12.52 -1.44
CA ALA A 19 4.47 -12.14 -0.07
C ALA A 19 3.27 -12.01 0.87
N ILE A 20 2.10 -11.62 0.34
CA ILE A 20 0.82 -11.56 1.06
C ILE A 20 0.33 -12.96 1.40
N GLY A 21 0.58 -13.95 0.53
CA GLY A 21 0.22 -15.35 0.72
C GLY A 21 0.78 -16.00 1.99
N ALA A 22 1.90 -15.51 2.53
CA ALA A 22 2.51 -16.04 3.75
C ALA A 22 1.79 -15.63 5.05
N ASP A 23 0.92 -14.63 5.00
CA ASP A 23 0.36 -13.94 6.17
C ASP A 23 -1.16 -14.19 6.35
N ALA A 24 -1.72 -15.08 5.52
CA ALA A 24 -3.15 -15.18 5.26
C ALA A 24 -3.82 -16.42 5.88
N ALA A 25 -4.44 -16.24 7.04
CA ALA A 25 -5.41 -17.19 7.58
C ALA A 25 -6.75 -16.49 7.88
N ALA A 26 -7.85 -17.19 7.61
CA ALA A 26 -9.21 -16.97 8.15
C ALA A 26 -10.26 -16.13 7.37
N THR A 27 -10.33 -16.15 6.02
CA THR A 27 -11.47 -15.47 5.33
C THR A 27 -12.04 -16.20 4.09
N GLY A 28 -12.52 -17.44 4.25
CA GLY A 28 -13.54 -18.02 3.34
C GLY A 28 -13.21 -18.05 1.84
N GLY A 29 -11.93 -18.24 1.48
CA GLY A 29 -11.45 -18.26 0.08
C GLY A 29 -10.63 -17.02 -0.32
N HIS A 30 -10.76 -15.92 0.42
CA HIS A 30 -9.93 -14.73 0.27
C HIS A 30 -8.85 -14.65 1.37
N ARG A 31 -7.66 -14.27 0.95
CA ARG A 31 -6.45 -14.11 1.76
C ARG A 31 -6.26 -12.64 2.04
N LEU A 32 -6.02 -12.28 3.30
CA LEU A 32 -5.69 -10.93 3.70
C LEU A 32 -4.27 -10.90 4.23
N GLY A 33 -3.45 -9.96 3.75
CA GLY A 33 -2.08 -9.79 4.25
C GLY A 33 -1.66 -8.34 4.32
N THR A 34 -0.41 -8.12 4.75
CA THR A 34 0.22 -6.80 4.76
C THR A 34 1.44 -6.77 3.87
N SER A 35 1.60 -5.68 3.13
CA SER A 35 2.87 -5.43 2.44
C SER A 35 3.95 -5.06 3.45
N LEU A 36 5.07 -5.80 3.42
CA LEU A 36 6.28 -5.48 4.17
C LEU A 36 7.20 -4.50 3.42
N PHE A 37 7.07 -4.40 2.09
CA PHE A 37 8.01 -3.68 1.23
C PHE A 37 7.33 -2.83 0.16
N GLY A 38 7.89 -1.63 -0.04
CA GLY A 38 7.60 -0.73 -1.18
C GLY A 38 6.21 -0.10 -1.17
N PRO A 39 6.04 1.11 -1.74
CA PRO A 39 4.71 1.66 -1.94
C PRO A 39 3.92 0.85 -3.00
N THR A 40 2.66 0.54 -2.75
CA THR A 40 1.68 -0.10 -3.67
C THR A 40 1.23 0.93 -4.72
N GLY A 41 2.19 1.46 -5.48
CA GLY A 41 1.93 2.38 -6.60
C GLY A 41 1.21 1.75 -7.80
N SER A 42 0.46 0.67 -7.57
CA SER A 42 -0.19 -0.17 -8.57
C SER A 42 -1.54 -0.73 -8.10
N SER A 43 -2.08 -0.21 -7.00
CA SER A 43 -3.41 -0.63 -6.54
C SER A 43 -4.46 -0.23 -7.56
N ALA A 44 -5.33 -1.17 -7.94
CA ALA A 44 -6.42 -0.90 -8.86
C ALA A 44 -7.56 -0.14 -8.18
N ALA A 45 -7.86 -0.52 -6.94
CA ALA A 45 -8.87 0.11 -6.12
C ALA A 45 -8.61 -0.11 -4.62
N TYR A 46 -9.38 0.61 -3.81
CA TYR A 46 -9.35 0.55 -2.35
C TYR A 46 -10.77 0.35 -1.81
N LEU A 47 -10.94 -0.57 -0.86
CA LEU A 47 -12.16 -0.67 -0.06
C LEU A 47 -11.90 -0.05 1.32
N VAL A 48 -12.71 0.92 1.71
CA VAL A 48 -12.60 1.58 3.02
C VAL A 48 -13.94 1.54 3.74
N ASN A 49 -13.92 1.22 5.03
CA ASN A 49 -15.13 1.35 5.83
C ASN A 49 -15.39 2.84 6.17
N ARG A 50 -16.64 3.17 6.53
CA ARG A 50 -17.06 4.57 6.79
C ARG A 50 -16.17 5.27 7.82
N GLN A 51 -15.74 4.55 8.84
CA GLN A 51 -14.92 5.13 9.90
C GLN A 51 -13.47 5.35 9.47
N GLY A 52 -12.89 4.44 8.69
CA GLY A 52 -11.61 4.62 8.02
C GLY A 52 -11.64 5.81 7.07
N ALA A 53 -12.71 5.96 6.28
CA ALA A 53 -12.87 7.11 5.40
C ALA A 53 -12.88 8.46 6.14
N LYS A 54 -13.51 8.54 7.33
CA LYS A 54 -13.46 9.74 8.19
C LYS A 54 -12.03 10.06 8.64
N VAL A 55 -11.29 9.06 9.11
CA VAL A 55 -9.89 9.22 9.53
C VAL A 55 -9.01 9.65 8.37
N LEU A 56 -9.17 9.02 7.21
CA LEU A 56 -8.45 9.39 5.99
C LEU A 56 -8.71 10.85 5.62
N ARG A 57 -9.99 11.27 5.57
CA ARG A 57 -10.36 12.66 5.26
C ARG A 57 -9.73 13.66 6.24
N GLN A 58 -9.69 13.33 7.53
CA GLN A 58 -9.14 14.22 8.54
C GLN A 58 -7.60 14.32 8.48
N ARG A 59 -6.92 13.22 8.15
CA ARG A 59 -5.45 13.13 8.24
C ARG A 59 -4.71 13.31 6.92
N LEU A 60 -5.38 13.11 5.79
CA LEU A 60 -4.81 13.29 4.46
C LEU A 60 -4.98 14.72 3.92
N VAL A 61 -5.65 15.62 4.65
CA VAL A 61 -5.90 17.00 4.19
C VAL A 61 -5.13 17.99 5.08
N PRO A 62 -4.18 18.79 4.53
CA PRO A 62 -3.68 18.76 3.15
C PRO A 62 -2.72 17.59 2.90
N MET A 63 -2.76 17.03 1.69
CA MET A 63 -1.96 15.86 1.35
C MET A 63 -0.54 16.26 0.94
N GLN A 64 0.46 15.66 1.60
CA GLN A 64 1.87 15.98 1.37
C GLN A 64 2.63 14.86 0.62
N LEU A 65 1.98 13.75 0.35
CA LEU A 65 2.56 12.57 -0.30
C LEU A 65 1.66 12.10 -1.45
N PRO A 66 2.19 11.43 -2.47
CA PRO A 66 1.37 10.73 -3.46
C PRO A 66 0.39 9.76 -2.77
N TYR A 67 -0.82 9.62 -3.31
CA TYR A 67 -1.90 8.80 -2.74
C TYR A 67 -1.44 7.41 -2.33
N ASP A 68 -0.75 6.70 -3.23
CA ASP A 68 -0.28 5.33 -2.99
C ASP A 68 0.63 5.26 -1.76
N VAL A 69 1.57 6.21 -1.66
CA VAL A 69 2.46 6.30 -0.51
C VAL A 69 1.68 6.66 0.74
N ALA A 70 0.77 7.65 0.67
CA ALA A 70 0.05 8.16 1.83
C ALA A 70 -0.89 7.11 2.44
N LEU A 71 -1.70 6.44 1.62
CA LEU A 71 -2.73 5.48 2.05
C LEU A 71 -2.14 4.27 2.76
N GLU A 72 -0.92 3.87 2.41
CA GLU A 72 -0.27 2.71 2.99
C GLU A 72 0.45 2.99 4.30
N ARG A 73 0.54 4.27 4.70
CA ARG A 73 1.12 4.67 5.98
C ARG A 73 0.12 4.42 7.11
N GLY A 74 -0.32 3.17 7.25
CA GLY A 74 -1.25 2.75 8.29
C GLY A 74 -0.80 3.16 9.70
N TRP A 75 0.51 3.16 9.94
CA TRP A 75 1.13 3.64 11.18
C TRP A 75 0.97 5.15 11.41
N ALA A 76 1.00 5.97 10.37
CA ALA A 76 0.85 7.43 10.48
C ALA A 76 -0.63 7.84 10.51
N LEU A 77 -1.46 7.15 9.74
CA LEU A 77 -2.89 7.41 9.63
C LEU A 77 -3.69 6.79 10.77
N GLY A 78 -3.15 5.80 11.47
CA GLY A 78 -3.88 5.05 12.50
C GLY A 78 -4.97 4.17 11.90
N VAL A 79 -4.67 3.53 10.77
CA VAL A 79 -5.56 2.61 10.03
C VAL A 79 -4.81 1.32 9.71
N ARG A 80 -5.53 0.18 9.63
CA ARG A 80 -4.96 -1.08 9.16
C ARG A 80 -5.14 -1.17 7.67
N VAL A 81 -4.03 -1.11 6.95
CA VAL A 81 -4.00 -1.37 5.51
C VAL A 81 -3.76 -2.86 5.32
N ARG A 82 -4.60 -3.49 4.51
CA ARG A 82 -4.54 -4.91 4.15
C ARG A 82 -4.58 -5.02 2.65
N HIS A 83 -4.01 -6.08 2.13
CA HIS A 83 -4.16 -6.48 0.74
C HIS A 83 -5.02 -7.73 0.70
N VAL A 84 -5.77 -7.91 -0.36
CA VAL A 84 -6.60 -9.08 -0.57
C VAL A 84 -6.14 -9.87 -1.79
N GLU A 85 -6.17 -11.19 -1.67
CA GLU A 85 -5.88 -12.12 -2.75
C GLU A 85 -6.92 -13.26 -2.76
N PRO A 86 -7.51 -13.63 -3.91
CA PRO A 86 -7.41 -12.94 -5.19
C PRO A 86 -8.07 -11.56 -5.14
N ASP A 87 -7.77 -10.71 -6.12
CA ASP A 87 -8.43 -9.40 -6.27
C ASP A 87 -9.96 -9.56 -6.26
N LEU A 88 -10.64 -8.75 -5.44
CA LEU A 88 -12.10 -8.78 -5.33
C LEU A 88 -12.81 -8.25 -6.59
N VAL A 89 -12.10 -7.49 -7.40
CA VAL A 89 -12.61 -6.89 -8.65
C VAL A 89 -11.68 -7.31 -9.76
N ALA A 90 -12.21 -8.07 -10.73
CA ALA A 90 -11.45 -8.46 -11.90
C ALA A 90 -11.14 -7.22 -12.77
N GLY A 91 -9.87 -7.04 -13.13
CA GLY A 91 -9.47 -6.04 -14.10
C GLY A 91 -9.91 -6.43 -15.51
N ASN A 92 -10.32 -5.46 -16.32
CA ASN A 92 -10.51 -5.67 -17.76
C ASN A 92 -9.13 -5.95 -18.41
N PRO A 93 -9.00 -6.92 -19.35
CA PRO A 93 -7.77 -7.14 -20.11
C PRO A 93 -7.09 -5.88 -20.65
N LEU A 94 -7.87 -4.89 -21.09
CA LEU A 94 -7.37 -3.59 -21.59
C LEU A 94 -6.68 -2.75 -20.51
N THR A 95 -7.00 -2.96 -19.24
CA THR A 95 -6.44 -2.23 -18.09
C THR A 95 -5.21 -2.88 -17.48
N GLN A 96 -4.84 -4.09 -17.94
CA GLN A 96 -3.67 -4.83 -17.49
C GLN A 96 -2.36 -4.24 -18.03
N GLN A 97 -2.42 -3.43 -19.10
CA GLN A 97 -1.25 -2.78 -19.68
C GLN A 97 -1.08 -1.36 -19.11
N SER A 98 0.15 -1.04 -18.69
CA SER A 98 0.49 0.32 -18.25
C SER A 98 0.47 1.28 -19.43
N LEU A 99 -0.40 2.28 -19.37
CA LEU A 99 -0.40 3.41 -20.31
C LEU A 99 0.69 4.44 -20.00
N ILE A 100 1.34 4.30 -18.84
CA ILE A 100 2.43 5.16 -18.38
C ILE A 100 3.74 4.64 -18.99
N GLY A 101 4.51 5.55 -19.61
CA GLY A 101 5.66 5.22 -20.47
C GLY A 101 6.70 4.25 -19.87
N GLY A 102 7.43 3.56 -20.74
CA GLY A 102 8.34 2.47 -20.36
C GLY A 102 9.43 2.87 -19.35
N ARG A 103 9.86 1.88 -18.54
CA ARG A 103 10.84 2.03 -17.43
C ARG A 103 12.12 2.78 -17.82
N GLN A 104 12.63 2.57 -19.04
CA GLN A 104 13.83 3.21 -19.58
C GLN A 104 13.66 4.72 -19.80
N LYS A 105 12.51 5.15 -20.34
CA LYS A 105 12.20 6.59 -20.48
C LYS A 105 12.08 7.25 -19.10
N TYR A 106 11.51 6.55 -18.13
CA TYR A 106 11.42 7.03 -16.74
C TYR A 106 12.77 7.17 -16.04
N SER A 107 13.72 6.22 -16.25
CA SER A 107 15.02 6.30 -15.59
C SER A 107 15.85 7.48 -16.08
N ALA A 108 15.76 7.81 -17.37
CA ALA A 108 16.47 8.94 -17.98
C ALA A 108 15.99 10.30 -17.43
N MET A 109 14.73 10.39 -17.01
CA MET A 109 14.15 11.62 -16.43
C MET A 109 14.43 11.79 -14.93
N LYS A 110 15.03 10.79 -14.26
CA LYS A 110 15.28 10.89 -12.82
C LYS A 110 16.42 11.86 -12.55
N LEU A 111 16.18 12.77 -11.61
CA LEU A 111 17.27 13.56 -11.04
C LEU A 111 18.36 12.65 -10.48
N ALA A 112 19.59 13.15 -10.53
CA ALA A 112 20.74 12.46 -9.98
C ALA A 112 20.53 12.11 -8.49
N PRO A 113 21.08 10.97 -7.99
CA PRO A 113 20.81 10.48 -6.64
C PRO A 113 21.10 11.48 -5.52
N TRP A 114 22.18 12.27 -5.64
CA TRP A 114 22.55 13.27 -4.64
C TRP A 114 21.53 14.42 -4.55
N ARG A 115 20.86 14.77 -5.65
CA ARG A 115 19.75 15.76 -5.65
C ARG A 115 18.46 15.20 -5.03
N ARG A 116 18.44 13.91 -4.71
CA ARG A 116 17.29 13.18 -4.17
C ARG A 116 17.56 12.62 -2.78
N LEU A 117 18.64 13.03 -2.12
CA LEU A 117 19.08 12.43 -0.87
C LEU A 117 17.99 12.48 0.21
N THR A 118 17.33 13.62 0.36
CA THR A 118 16.20 13.79 1.30
C THR A 118 15.06 12.81 1.00
N THR A 119 14.67 12.67 -0.26
CA THR A 119 13.64 11.71 -0.72
C THR A 119 14.07 10.26 -0.50
N LEU A 120 15.34 9.93 -0.72
CA LEU A 120 15.87 8.58 -0.51
C LEU A 120 15.88 8.22 0.98
N LEU A 121 16.33 9.13 1.84
CA LEU A 121 16.29 8.95 3.30
C LEU A 121 14.85 8.79 3.80
N PHE A 122 13.93 9.63 3.31
CA PHE A 122 12.51 9.49 3.60
C PHE A 122 11.98 8.11 3.21
N ARG A 123 12.25 7.64 1.98
CA ARG A 123 11.82 6.32 1.52
C ARG A 123 12.41 5.18 2.34
N MET A 124 13.68 5.27 2.71
CA MET A 124 14.32 4.27 3.59
C MET A 124 13.63 4.20 4.95
N ALA A 125 13.36 5.35 5.58
CA ALA A 125 12.65 5.40 6.85
C ALA A 125 11.23 4.82 6.73
N GLU A 126 10.53 5.09 5.63
CA GLU A 126 9.18 4.58 5.36
C GLU A 126 9.15 3.06 5.21
N VAL A 127 10.13 2.46 4.53
CA VAL A 127 10.27 0.99 4.43
C VAL A 127 10.45 0.38 5.82
N VAL A 128 11.31 0.96 6.65
CA VAL A 128 11.55 0.45 8.02
C VAL A 128 10.30 0.58 8.89
N ARG A 129 9.63 1.75 8.87
CA ARG A 129 8.38 1.96 9.63
C ARG A 129 7.30 0.98 9.20
N ARG A 130 7.19 0.70 7.90
CA ARG A 130 6.23 -0.25 7.36
C ARG A 130 6.53 -1.67 7.80
N ALA A 131 7.77 -2.14 7.64
CA ALA A 131 8.16 -3.47 8.05
C ALA A 131 7.86 -3.68 9.55
N ARG A 132 8.22 -2.70 10.39
CA ARG A 132 7.89 -2.72 11.83
C ARG A 132 6.39 -2.77 12.07
N PHE A 133 5.59 -1.99 11.34
CA PHE A 133 4.13 -1.97 11.47
C PHE A 133 3.48 -3.28 11.01
N GLY A 134 3.97 -3.87 9.91
CA GLY A 134 3.48 -5.15 9.39
C GLY A 134 3.78 -6.32 10.32
N LEU A 135 4.96 -6.31 10.95
CA LEU A 135 5.43 -7.32 11.90
C LEU A 135 4.90 -7.13 13.33
N SER A 136 4.28 -5.99 13.65
CA SER A 136 3.80 -5.70 15.00
C SER A 136 2.69 -6.68 15.41
N PRO A 137 2.69 -7.18 16.67
CA PRO A 137 1.68 -8.11 17.17
C PRO A 137 0.27 -7.59 16.92
N ARG A 138 -0.54 -8.40 16.23
CA ARG A 138 -1.93 -8.06 15.93
C ARG A 138 -2.74 -8.36 17.17
N ALA A 139 -3.39 -7.35 17.76
CA ALA A 139 -4.41 -7.60 18.76
C ALA A 139 -5.45 -8.59 18.17
N PRO A 140 -5.81 -9.66 18.90
CA PRO A 140 -6.85 -10.57 18.46
C PRO A 140 -8.15 -9.79 18.22
N ARG A 141 -8.90 -10.20 17.19
CA ARG A 141 -10.16 -9.58 16.79
C ARG A 141 -11.19 -9.74 17.89
#